data_AF-A0A7W1SRZ6-F1
#
_entry.id   AF-A0A7W1SRZ6-F1
#
_cell.length_a   1.000
_cell.length_b   1.000
_cell.length_c   1.000
_cell.angle_alpha   90.00
_cell.angle_beta   90.00
_cell.angle_gamma   90.00
#
_symmetry.space_group_name_H-M   'P 1'
#
loop_
_entity.id
_entity.type
_entity.pdbx_description
1 polymer ?
#
loop_
_entity_poly.entity_id
_entity_poly.type
_entity_poly.pdbx_seq_one_letter_code
_entity_poly.pdbx_strand_id
1 'polypeptide(L)'
;MFERNKQWSNMMVVLDATGSMSPHIAMALKWIKEQSENNKANFFVFFNDGNKTKSHLKEIGNTGGIYPVLNTSFDEVLRTVTECMKNGSGGGESLENDIEAILAGMKFSSNFDEIILIADNYESMRDFELVPEINRPVRVILCGSANRINVQYLSLVKQTAGSLHTDTSDVVNLHLIKENDTIDIDGNKYKYKNGAFQYII
;
A
#
# COMPACT_ATOMS: atom_id res chain seq x y z
N MET A 1 8.09 8.21 -9.23
CA MET A 1 6.67 7.91 -8.90
C MET A 1 5.93 9.05 -8.19
N PHE A 2 6.40 9.49 -7.01
CA PHE A 2 5.69 10.44 -6.12
C PHE A 2 5.25 11.76 -6.76
N GLU A 3 5.97 12.26 -7.77
CA GLU A 3 5.67 13.54 -8.44
C GLU A 3 4.74 13.43 -9.65
N ARG A 4 4.44 12.22 -10.16
CA ARG A 4 3.75 12.08 -11.46
C ARG A 4 2.24 12.31 -11.37
N ASN A 5 1.62 11.94 -10.26
CA ASN A 5 0.16 11.91 -10.12
C ASN A 5 -0.38 13.09 -9.31
N LYS A 6 -0.13 14.32 -9.78
CA LYS A 6 -0.49 15.56 -9.06
C LYS A 6 -1.99 15.82 -8.97
N GLN A 7 -2.81 15.11 -9.75
CA GLN A 7 -4.26 15.23 -9.79
C GLN A 7 -4.98 14.59 -8.59
N TRP A 8 -4.33 13.67 -7.86
CA TRP A 8 -4.98 13.03 -6.70
C TRP A 8 -5.27 14.04 -5.60
N SER A 9 -6.44 13.90 -4.97
CA SER A 9 -6.94 14.76 -3.90
C SER A 9 -8.00 14.04 -3.09
N ASN A 10 -8.40 14.58 -1.94
CA ASN A 10 -9.32 13.94 -1.00
C ASN A 10 -8.90 12.51 -0.66
N MET A 11 -7.61 12.30 -0.37
CA MET A 11 -7.02 10.97 -0.23
C MET A 11 -7.08 10.45 1.21
N MET A 12 -7.26 9.15 1.33
CA MET A 12 -6.73 8.36 2.45
C MET A 12 -5.37 7.82 2.03
N VAL A 13 -4.32 8.14 2.78
CA VAL A 13 -2.96 7.65 2.50
C VAL A 13 -2.60 6.57 3.52
N VAL A 14 -2.37 5.35 3.04
CA VAL A 14 -1.88 4.22 3.82
C VAL A 14 -0.40 4.05 3.52
N LEU A 15 0.44 3.99 4.56
CA LEU A 15 1.88 3.80 4.42
C LEU A 15 2.31 2.59 5.25
N ASP A 16 2.96 1.66 4.58
CA ASP A 16 3.81 0.65 5.16
C ASP A 16 4.98 1.34 5.91
N ALA A 17 5.04 1.10 7.21
CA ALA A 17 6.07 1.61 8.10
C ALA A 17 6.87 0.47 8.76
N THR A 18 6.97 -0.69 8.09
CA THR A 18 7.84 -1.79 8.51
C THR A 18 9.32 -1.49 8.23
N GLY A 19 10.19 -2.40 8.66
CA GLY A 19 11.63 -2.24 8.52
C GLY A 19 12.13 -2.25 7.08
N SER A 20 11.47 -3.00 6.19
CA SER A 20 11.85 -3.13 4.78
C SER A 20 11.69 -1.82 4.00
N MET A 21 10.78 -0.95 4.44
CA MET A 21 10.60 0.40 3.91
C MET A 21 11.74 1.37 4.21
N SER A 22 12.73 1.01 5.04
CA SER A 22 13.86 1.89 5.42
C SER A 22 14.56 2.59 4.24
N PRO A 23 14.82 1.95 3.08
CA PRO A 23 15.44 2.61 1.92
C PRO A 23 14.55 3.67 1.25
N HIS A 24 13.23 3.61 1.47
CA HIS A 24 12.23 4.43 0.77
C HIS A 24 11.50 5.42 1.69
N ILE A 25 11.59 5.22 3.01
CA ILE A 25 10.81 5.95 4.01
C ILE A 25 11.02 7.47 3.93
N ALA A 26 12.24 7.94 3.67
CA ALA A 26 12.52 9.37 3.57
C ALA A 26 11.79 10.01 2.38
N MET A 27 11.70 9.32 1.24
CA MET A 27 10.96 9.80 0.07
C MET A 27 9.45 9.75 0.30
N ALA A 28 8.96 8.68 0.92
CA ALA A 28 7.55 8.55 1.28
C ALA A 28 7.11 9.65 2.26
N LEU A 29 7.90 9.91 3.32
CA LEU A 29 7.62 10.97 4.30
C LEU A 29 7.69 12.37 3.68
N LYS A 30 8.61 12.61 2.75
CA LYS A 30 8.65 13.87 2.01
C LYS A 30 7.34 14.07 1.23
N TRP A 31 6.88 13.05 0.51
CA TRP A 31 5.63 13.13 -0.26
C TRP A 31 4.40 13.30 0.66
N ILE A 32 4.36 12.57 1.78
CA ILE A 32 3.31 12.70 2.81
C ILE A 32 3.27 14.12 3.37
N LYS A 33 4.44 14.72 3.65
CA LYS A 33 4.52 16.11 4.10
C LYS A 33 3.85 17.05 3.11
N GLU A 34 4.20 16.92 1.83
CA GLU A 34 3.63 17.75 0.78
C GLU A 34 2.10 17.55 0.67
N GLN A 35 1.60 16.32 0.74
CA GLN A 35 0.16 16.03 0.69
C GLN A 35 -0.60 16.47 1.95
N SER A 36 0.08 16.52 3.09
CA SER A 36 -0.44 17.05 4.35
C SER A 36 -0.58 18.57 4.26
N GLU A 37 0.50 19.27 3.90
CA GLU A 37 0.56 20.74 3.85
C GLU A 37 -0.32 21.35 2.75
N ASN A 38 -0.51 20.64 1.64
CA ASN A 38 -1.38 21.09 0.54
C ASN A 38 -2.86 20.67 0.70
N ASN A 39 -3.22 20.03 1.82
CA ASN A 39 -4.56 19.54 2.14
C ASN A 39 -5.17 18.56 1.10
N LYS A 40 -4.34 17.79 0.39
CA LYS A 40 -4.83 16.77 -0.54
C LYS A 40 -5.07 15.42 0.14
N ALA A 41 -4.39 15.14 1.24
CA ALA A 41 -4.67 13.99 2.10
C ALA A 41 -5.56 14.42 3.26
N ASN A 42 -6.70 13.74 3.44
CA ASN A 42 -7.63 14.03 4.52
C ASN A 42 -7.18 13.37 5.84
N PHE A 43 -6.58 12.18 5.74
CA PHE A 43 -6.02 11.45 6.86
C PHE A 43 -5.04 10.39 6.37
N PHE A 44 -4.25 9.89 7.32
CA PHE A 44 -3.21 8.89 7.08
C PHE A 44 -3.45 7.65 7.93
N VAL A 45 -2.97 6.51 7.46
CA VAL A 45 -2.91 5.26 8.21
C VAL A 45 -1.51 4.69 8.07
N PHE A 46 -0.86 4.42 9.18
CA PHE A 46 0.44 3.76 9.21
C PHE A 46 0.29 2.36 9.75
N PHE A 47 1.03 1.39 9.21
CA PHE A 47 1.07 0.05 9.77
C PHE A 47 2.48 -0.49 9.91
N ASN A 48 2.67 -1.41 10.84
CA ASN A 48 3.98 -2.00 11.16
C ASN A 48 3.94 -3.52 11.33
N ASP A 49 2.88 -4.17 10.81
CA ASP A 49 2.69 -5.61 10.88
C ASP A 49 2.64 -6.14 12.33
N GLY A 50 1.77 -5.53 13.14
CA GLY A 50 1.30 -6.12 14.40
C GLY A 50 2.08 -5.79 15.66
N ASN A 51 2.76 -4.64 15.77
CA ASN A 51 3.37 -4.16 17.03
C ASN A 51 4.30 -5.19 17.73
N LYS A 52 5.19 -5.85 16.99
CA LYS A 52 6.08 -6.92 17.48
C LYS A 52 5.36 -8.19 17.94
N THR A 53 4.08 -8.36 17.57
CA THR A 53 3.38 -9.63 17.74
C THR A 53 4.15 -10.71 17.00
N LYS A 54 4.34 -11.86 17.66
CA LYS A 54 5.07 -12.98 17.05
C LYS A 54 4.26 -13.53 15.88
N SER A 55 4.94 -13.93 14.80
CA SER A 55 4.32 -14.38 13.55
C SER A 55 3.20 -15.43 13.72
N HIS A 56 3.37 -16.40 14.62
CA HIS A 56 2.38 -17.45 14.87
C HIS A 56 1.13 -16.99 15.66
N LEU A 57 1.14 -15.76 16.18
CA LEU A 57 0.01 -15.13 16.88
C LEU A 57 -0.72 -14.11 16.00
N LYS A 58 -0.22 -13.84 14.78
CA LYS A 58 -0.86 -12.93 13.85
C LYS A 58 -2.01 -13.65 13.15
N GLU A 59 -3.22 -13.22 13.47
CA GLU A 59 -4.45 -13.71 12.86
C GLU A 59 -4.93 -12.72 11.80
N ILE A 60 -5.35 -13.22 10.63
CA ILE A 60 -5.90 -12.39 9.56
C ILE A 60 -7.09 -11.59 10.10
N GLY A 61 -7.08 -10.28 9.88
CA GLY A 61 -8.10 -9.35 10.37
C GLY A 61 -7.85 -8.83 11.79
N ASN A 62 -6.85 -9.38 12.49
CA ASN A 62 -6.53 -9.04 13.88
C ASN A 62 -5.01 -8.92 14.11
N THR A 63 -4.21 -8.71 13.07
CA THR A 63 -2.75 -8.55 13.18
C THR A 63 -2.40 -7.31 14.00
N GLY A 64 -3.13 -6.21 13.76
CA GLY A 64 -2.97 -4.96 14.49
C GLY A 64 -1.73 -4.16 14.07
N GLY A 65 -1.23 -3.29 14.95
CA GLY A 65 -0.12 -2.40 14.58
C GLY A 65 -0.51 -1.34 13.57
N ILE A 66 -1.74 -0.83 13.66
CA ILE A 66 -2.33 0.14 12.75
C ILE A 66 -2.57 1.46 13.47
N TYR A 67 -2.16 2.57 12.87
CA TYR A 67 -2.09 3.89 13.46
C TYR A 67 -2.76 4.93 12.53
N PRO A 68 -4.09 5.11 12.61
CA PRO A 68 -4.78 6.15 11.86
C PRO A 68 -4.62 7.53 12.51
N VAL A 69 -4.51 8.59 11.70
CA VAL A 69 -4.40 9.98 12.15
C VAL A 69 -5.04 10.96 11.17
N LEU A 70 -5.84 11.91 11.67
CA LEU A 70 -6.41 12.99 10.86
C LEU A 70 -5.32 13.96 10.42
N ASN A 71 -5.45 14.54 9.23
CA ASN A 71 -4.51 15.57 8.75
C ASN A 71 -4.84 16.95 9.37
N THR A 72 -4.60 17.11 10.67
CA THR A 72 -4.76 18.37 11.41
C THR A 72 -3.50 19.24 11.31
N SER A 73 -2.33 18.61 11.36
CA SER A 73 -1.00 19.21 11.21
C SER A 73 0.01 18.14 10.81
N PHE A 74 1.05 18.53 10.07
CA PHE A 74 2.11 17.60 9.70
C PHE A 74 2.86 17.05 10.93
N ASP A 75 2.97 17.82 12.02
CA ASP A 75 3.62 17.35 13.25
C ASP A 75 2.89 16.17 13.90
N GLU A 76 1.54 16.16 13.88
CA GLU A 76 0.75 15.01 14.36
C GLU A 76 0.93 13.78 13.47
N VAL A 77 0.98 13.99 12.15
CA VAL A 77 1.23 12.93 11.17
C VAL A 77 2.62 12.32 11.40
N LEU A 78 3.65 13.17 11.52
CA LEU A 78 5.03 12.74 11.75
C LEU A 78 5.20 12.02 13.08
N ARG A 79 4.55 12.50 14.15
CA ARG A 79 4.55 11.83 15.46
C ARG A 79 3.95 10.44 15.36
N THR A 80 2.83 10.30 14.66
CA THR A 80 2.10 9.04 14.52
C THR A 80 2.90 7.99 13.73
N VAL A 81 3.46 8.36 12.57
CA VAL A 81 4.30 7.43 11.80
C VAL A 81 5.56 7.04 12.58
N THR A 82 6.16 7.97 13.32
CA THR A 82 7.32 7.68 14.17
C THR A 82 6.98 6.70 15.29
N GLU A 83 5.80 6.84 15.91
CA GLU A 83 5.29 5.90 16.91
C GLU A 83 5.04 4.51 16.30
N CYS A 84 4.40 4.46 15.13
CA CYS A 84 4.19 3.24 14.36
C CYS A 84 5.52 2.51 14.11
N MET A 85 6.53 3.20 13.57
CA MET A 85 7.85 2.62 13.29
C MET A 85 8.54 2.09 14.56
N LYS A 86 8.46 2.83 15.69
CA LYS A 86 9.08 2.41 16.97
C LYS A 86 8.44 1.15 17.57
N ASN A 87 7.14 1.00 17.36
CA ASN A 87 6.38 -0.15 17.81
C ASN A 87 6.49 -1.33 16.83
N GLY A 88 7.02 -1.11 15.62
CA GLY A 88 7.40 -2.18 14.71
C GLY A 88 8.60 -2.96 15.24
N SER A 89 8.69 -4.22 14.81
CA SER A 89 9.96 -4.97 14.78
C SER A 89 10.21 -5.33 13.33
N GLY A 90 11.46 -5.39 12.89
CA GLY A 90 11.80 -5.96 11.57
C GLY A 90 11.44 -7.44 11.55
N GLY A 91 10.15 -7.74 11.38
CA GLY A 91 9.54 -9.05 11.51
C GLY A 91 10.30 -10.03 10.63
N GLY A 92 10.78 -11.11 11.21
CA GLY A 92 11.54 -12.13 10.49
C GLY A 92 10.66 -13.01 9.59
N GLU A 93 9.58 -12.47 9.04
CA GLU A 93 8.63 -13.16 8.18
C GLU A 93 8.37 -12.34 6.92
N SER A 94 8.01 -13.04 5.85
CA SER A 94 7.83 -12.44 4.53
C SER A 94 6.37 -12.04 4.23
N LEU A 95 5.67 -11.53 5.25
CA LEU A 95 4.23 -11.22 5.19
C LEU A 95 3.87 -9.99 6.01
N GLU A 96 2.98 -9.14 5.48
CA GLU A 96 2.50 -7.91 6.12
C GLU A 96 0.96 -7.80 6.15
N ASN A 97 0.41 -6.74 6.76
CA ASN A 97 -1.02 -6.52 6.98
C ASN A 97 -1.60 -5.26 6.31
N ASP A 98 -1.27 -5.07 5.04
CA ASP A 98 -1.69 -3.93 4.22
C ASP A 98 -3.22 -3.78 4.14
N ILE A 99 -3.95 -4.89 3.99
CA ILE A 99 -5.40 -4.85 3.76
C ILE A 99 -6.13 -4.46 5.05
N GLU A 100 -5.71 -4.99 6.20
CA GLU A 100 -6.20 -4.58 7.52
C GLU A 100 -5.99 -3.08 7.73
N ALA A 101 -4.84 -2.53 7.33
CA ALA A 101 -4.56 -1.09 7.43
C ALA A 101 -5.52 -0.26 6.55
N ILE A 102 -5.77 -0.70 5.31
CA ILE A 102 -6.74 -0.06 4.42
C ILE A 102 -8.15 -0.08 5.06
N LEU A 103 -8.62 -1.25 5.52
CA LEU A 103 -9.95 -1.42 6.10
C LEU A 103 -10.12 -0.62 7.39
N ALA A 104 -9.10 -0.57 8.24
CA ALA A 104 -9.08 0.26 9.43
C ALA A 104 -9.22 1.75 9.09
N GLY A 105 -8.55 2.22 8.04
CA GLY A 105 -8.71 3.58 7.52
C GLY A 105 -10.12 3.88 7.03
N MET A 106 -10.70 2.97 6.25
CA MET A 106 -12.08 3.10 5.77
C MET A 106 -13.11 3.19 6.91
N LYS A 107 -12.85 2.51 8.04
CA LYS A 107 -13.66 2.58 9.26
C LYS A 107 -13.41 3.85 10.07
N PHE A 108 -12.18 4.35 10.06
CA PHE A 108 -11.76 5.52 10.83
C PHE A 108 -12.43 6.81 10.33
N SER A 109 -12.53 6.99 9.02
CA SER A 109 -13.18 8.16 8.41
C SER A 109 -13.69 7.81 7.03
N SER A 110 -14.87 8.33 6.65
CA SER A 110 -15.42 8.20 5.30
C SER A 110 -15.07 9.37 4.37
N ASN A 111 -14.38 10.39 4.88
CA ASN A 111 -14.04 11.60 4.13
C ASN A 111 -12.82 11.36 3.25
N PHE A 112 -12.99 10.61 2.15
CA PHE A 112 -11.97 10.41 1.12
C PHE A 112 -12.61 9.79 -0.14
N ASP A 113 -12.04 10.11 -1.29
CA ASP A 113 -12.44 9.60 -2.60
C ASP A 113 -11.48 8.50 -3.09
N GLU A 114 -10.20 8.60 -2.72
CA GLU A 114 -9.14 7.72 -3.21
C GLU A 114 -8.31 7.10 -2.08
N ILE A 115 -7.88 5.86 -2.27
CA ILE A 115 -6.96 5.16 -1.37
C ILE A 115 -5.59 5.13 -2.04
N ILE A 116 -4.58 5.71 -1.39
CA ILE A 116 -3.18 5.60 -1.82
C ILE A 116 -2.46 4.67 -0.85
N LEU A 117 -2.02 3.51 -1.31
CA LEU A 117 -1.12 2.62 -0.57
C LEU A 117 0.32 2.91 -0.99
N ILE A 118 1.20 3.18 -0.03
CA ILE A 118 2.65 3.28 -0.24
C ILE A 118 3.27 2.08 0.45
N ALA A 119 3.87 1.19 -0.33
CA ALA A 119 4.51 -0.03 0.18
C ALA A 119 5.76 -0.35 -0.63
N ASP A 120 6.60 -1.23 -0.10
CA ASP A 120 7.66 -1.85 -0.88
C ASP A 120 7.21 -3.17 -1.51
N ASN A 121 8.03 -3.64 -2.43
CA ASN A 121 7.73 -4.78 -3.28
C ASN A 121 8.21 -6.13 -2.70
N TYR A 122 8.77 -6.15 -1.49
CA TYR A 122 9.43 -7.33 -0.95
C TYR A 122 8.45 -8.34 -0.38
N GLU A 123 7.52 -7.88 0.45
CA GLU A 123 6.64 -8.77 1.20
C GLU A 123 5.26 -8.92 0.57
N SER A 124 4.60 -10.04 0.90
CA SER A 124 3.22 -10.33 0.48
C SER A 124 2.23 -9.98 1.58
N MET A 125 0.99 -9.73 1.22
CA MET A 125 -0.10 -9.43 2.14
C MET A 125 -0.61 -10.73 2.76
N ARG A 126 -0.49 -10.86 4.09
CA ARG A 126 -1.06 -11.97 4.89
C ARG A 126 -2.57 -12.02 4.75
N ASP A 127 -3.16 -10.84 4.72
CA ASP A 127 -4.58 -10.55 4.79
C ASP A 127 -5.18 -10.31 3.39
N PHE A 128 -4.53 -10.83 2.34
CA PHE A 128 -4.98 -10.69 0.96
C PHE A 128 -6.41 -11.21 0.72
N GLU A 129 -6.86 -12.18 1.51
CA GLU A 129 -8.24 -12.69 1.44
C GLU A 129 -9.31 -11.66 1.83
N LEU A 130 -8.92 -10.55 2.50
CA LEU A 130 -9.82 -9.47 2.89
C LEU A 130 -10.00 -8.40 1.79
N VAL A 131 -9.28 -8.48 0.66
CA VAL A 131 -9.41 -7.54 -0.47
C VAL A 131 -10.86 -7.32 -0.93
N PRO A 132 -11.75 -8.34 -0.97
CA PRO A 132 -13.16 -8.15 -1.34
C PRO A 132 -13.93 -7.16 -0.47
N GLU A 133 -13.44 -6.82 0.73
CA GLU A 133 -14.06 -5.82 1.61
C GLU A 133 -13.75 -4.37 1.21
N ILE A 134 -12.77 -4.17 0.33
CA ILE A 134 -12.40 -2.85 -0.18
C ILE A 134 -13.36 -2.43 -1.30
N ASN A 135 -14.12 -1.36 -1.07
CA ASN A 135 -15.14 -0.86 -1.98
C ASN A 135 -14.74 0.41 -2.77
N ARG A 136 -13.44 0.74 -2.80
CA ARG A 136 -12.90 1.92 -3.48
C ARG A 136 -11.60 1.55 -4.22
N PRO A 137 -11.23 2.28 -5.29
CA PRO A 137 -9.96 2.07 -5.97
C PRO A 137 -8.74 2.26 -5.06
N VAL A 138 -7.85 1.27 -5.09
CA VAL A 138 -6.56 1.34 -4.38
C VAL A 138 -5.45 1.64 -5.38
N ARG A 139 -4.82 2.80 -5.23
CA ARG A 139 -3.65 3.20 -6.01
C ARG A 139 -2.40 2.88 -5.22
N VAL A 140 -1.54 2.03 -5.75
CA VAL A 140 -0.33 1.57 -5.06
C VAL A 140 0.87 2.32 -5.63
N ILE A 141 1.55 3.09 -4.78
CA ILE A 141 2.92 3.55 -5.02
C ILE A 141 3.86 2.45 -4.52
N LEU A 142 4.47 1.73 -5.45
CA LEU A 142 5.25 0.53 -5.15
C LEU A 142 6.75 0.82 -5.25
N CYS A 143 7.42 0.77 -4.11
CA CYS A 143 8.86 1.01 -4.00
C CYS A 143 9.65 -0.28 -4.26
N GLY A 144 10.90 -0.17 -4.71
CA GLY A 144 11.80 -1.32 -4.84
C GLY A 144 11.41 -2.33 -5.93
N SER A 145 10.61 -1.92 -6.92
CA SER A 145 10.04 -2.80 -7.95
C SER A 145 10.91 -2.98 -9.21
N ALA A 146 12.19 -2.63 -9.17
CA ALA A 146 13.06 -2.58 -10.36
C ALA A 146 13.27 -3.95 -11.05
N ASN A 147 13.17 -5.05 -10.31
CA ASN A 147 13.34 -6.39 -10.85
C ASN A 147 12.00 -7.03 -11.18
N ARG A 148 11.26 -7.56 -10.20
CA ARG A 148 9.98 -8.25 -10.40
C ARG A 148 8.95 -7.67 -9.45
N ILE A 149 7.78 -7.33 -9.94
CA ILE A 149 6.63 -6.88 -9.15
C ILE A 149 6.00 -8.07 -8.42
N ASN A 150 5.74 -7.92 -7.13
CA ASN A 150 4.94 -8.85 -6.37
C ASN A 150 3.51 -8.87 -6.95
N VAL A 151 3.11 -10.05 -7.41
CA VAL A 151 1.84 -10.28 -8.13
C VAL A 151 0.61 -10.01 -7.27
N GLN A 152 0.73 -9.99 -5.94
CA GLN A 152 -0.39 -9.61 -5.08
C GLN A 152 -0.72 -8.12 -5.22
N TYR A 153 0.24 -7.22 -5.39
CA TYR A 153 -0.07 -5.80 -5.68
C TYR A 153 -0.76 -5.64 -7.04
N LEU A 154 -0.35 -6.40 -8.07
CA LEU A 154 -1.07 -6.43 -9.35
C LEU A 154 -2.52 -6.91 -9.18
N SER A 155 -2.70 -7.91 -8.33
CA SER A 155 -4.01 -8.50 -8.05
C SER A 155 -4.90 -7.57 -7.22
N LEU A 156 -4.33 -6.83 -6.25
CA LEU A 156 -5.00 -5.81 -5.44
C LEU A 156 -5.57 -4.69 -6.32
N VAL A 157 -4.71 -4.08 -7.16
CA VAL A 157 -5.16 -2.97 -8.02
C VAL A 157 -6.12 -3.45 -9.11
N LYS A 158 -6.01 -4.71 -9.57
CA LYS A 158 -6.98 -5.31 -10.48
C LYS A 158 -8.36 -5.46 -9.82
N GLN A 159 -8.41 -6.02 -8.61
CA GLN A 159 -9.67 -6.30 -7.91
C GLN A 159 -10.38 -5.02 -7.46
N THR A 160 -9.62 -3.98 -7.11
CA THR A 160 -10.18 -2.71 -6.65
C THR A 160 -10.41 -1.70 -7.79
N ALA A 161 -10.10 -2.06 -9.04
CA ALA A 161 -10.08 -1.12 -10.17
C ALA A 161 -9.20 0.12 -9.93
N GLY A 162 -8.12 -0.07 -9.19
CA GLY A 162 -7.10 0.93 -8.92
C GLY A 162 -5.96 0.96 -9.93
N SER A 163 -4.79 1.42 -9.48
CA SER A 163 -3.62 1.63 -10.33
C SER A 163 -2.31 1.33 -9.61
N LEU A 164 -1.30 0.88 -10.34
CA LEU A 164 0.06 0.62 -9.82
C LEU A 164 1.04 1.66 -10.33
N HIS A 165 1.90 2.19 -9.47
CA HIS A 165 2.85 3.25 -9.78
C HIS A 165 4.25 2.83 -9.32
N THR A 166 5.09 2.46 -10.27
CA THR A 166 6.50 2.10 -10.04
C THR A 166 7.41 3.30 -10.29
N ASP A 167 8.71 3.15 -10.10
CA ASP A 167 9.66 4.24 -10.40
C ASP A 167 9.55 4.74 -11.85
N THR A 168 9.24 3.86 -12.81
CA THR A 168 9.24 4.17 -14.24
C THR A 168 7.86 4.14 -14.91
N SER A 169 6.87 3.46 -14.34
CA SER A 169 5.57 3.25 -14.98
C SER A 169 4.36 3.61 -14.11
N ASP A 170 3.27 3.98 -14.78
CA ASP A 170 1.93 4.12 -14.20
C ASP A 170 0.99 3.15 -14.93
N VAL A 171 0.46 2.16 -14.22
CA VAL A 171 -0.38 1.08 -14.76
C VAL A 171 -1.80 1.24 -14.23
N VAL A 172 -2.70 1.77 -15.07
CA VAL A 172 -4.04 2.24 -14.63
C VAL A 172 -5.22 1.34 -15.07
N ASN A 173 -4.95 0.29 -15.86
CA ASN A 173 -6.00 -0.48 -16.55
C ASN A 173 -5.98 -2.00 -16.24
N LEU A 174 -5.41 -2.41 -15.10
CA LEU A 174 -5.30 -3.85 -14.76
C LEU A 174 -6.66 -4.53 -14.53
N HIS A 175 -7.70 -3.77 -14.18
CA HIS A 175 -9.06 -4.28 -14.09
C HIS A 175 -9.59 -4.81 -15.43
N LEU A 176 -9.11 -4.31 -16.58
CA LEU A 176 -9.52 -4.73 -17.93
C LEU A 176 -8.87 -6.03 -18.41
N ILE A 177 -7.82 -6.50 -17.73
CA ILE A 177 -7.07 -7.71 -18.11
C ILE A 177 -7.94 -8.96 -17.95
N LYS A 178 -7.96 -9.82 -18.97
CA LYS A 178 -8.75 -11.05 -19.03
C LYS A 178 -7.88 -12.29 -18.84
N GLU A 179 -8.53 -13.42 -18.63
CA GLU A 179 -7.87 -14.71 -18.54
C GLU A 179 -7.01 -14.96 -19.79
N ASN A 180 -5.76 -15.38 -19.56
CA ASN A 180 -4.67 -15.56 -20.52
C ASN A 180 -4.04 -14.30 -21.14
N ASP A 181 -4.50 -13.10 -20.81
CA ASP A 181 -3.83 -11.87 -21.24
C ASP A 181 -2.43 -11.79 -20.62
N THR A 182 -1.50 -11.19 -21.36
CA THR A 182 -0.13 -10.91 -20.93
C THR A 182 0.09 -9.41 -20.93
N ILE A 183 0.71 -8.92 -19.86
CA ILE A 183 1.09 -7.52 -19.69
C ILE A 183 2.61 -7.43 -19.53
N ASP A 184 3.17 -6.32 -20.00
CA ASP A 184 4.56 -5.94 -19.79
C ASP A 184 4.57 -4.71 -18.89
N ILE A 185 5.28 -4.79 -17.76
CA ILE A 185 5.47 -3.68 -16.83
C ILE A 185 6.96 -3.59 -16.54
N ASP A 186 7.57 -2.47 -16.89
CA ASP A 186 9.00 -2.20 -16.66
C ASP A 186 9.92 -3.31 -17.22
N GLY A 187 9.57 -3.88 -18.37
CA GLY A 187 10.33 -4.95 -19.03
C GLY A 187 10.06 -6.35 -18.49
N ASN A 188 9.13 -6.49 -17.54
CA ASN A 188 8.73 -7.77 -16.95
C ASN A 188 7.35 -8.18 -17.44
N LYS A 189 7.21 -9.45 -17.80
CA LYS A 189 5.99 -10.02 -18.34
C LYS A 189 5.23 -10.83 -17.31
N TYR A 190 3.96 -10.51 -17.18
CA TYR A 190 3.01 -11.20 -16.32
C TYR A 190 1.84 -11.70 -17.15
N LYS A 191 1.42 -12.94 -16.92
CA LYS A 191 0.20 -13.49 -17.49
C LYS A 191 -0.86 -13.63 -16.42
N TYR A 192 -2.08 -13.20 -16.73
CA TYR A 192 -3.21 -13.45 -15.87
C TYR A 192 -3.76 -14.84 -16.19
N LYS A 193 -3.70 -15.76 -15.22
CA LYS A 193 -4.15 -17.15 -15.40
C LYS A 193 -4.72 -17.72 -14.11
N ASN A 194 -5.83 -18.43 -14.20
CA ASN A 194 -6.54 -19.04 -13.09
C ASN A 194 -6.85 -18.03 -11.96
N GLY A 195 -7.25 -16.81 -12.34
CA GLY A 195 -7.61 -15.77 -11.38
C GLY A 195 -6.44 -15.01 -10.74
N ALA A 196 -5.18 -15.31 -11.10
CA ALA A 196 -4.00 -14.67 -10.52
C ALA A 196 -2.97 -14.24 -11.59
N PHE A 197 -2.17 -13.23 -11.28
CA PHE A 197 -1.00 -12.90 -12.10
C PHE A 197 0.15 -13.87 -11.83
N GLN A 198 0.80 -14.31 -12.91
CA GLN A 198 1.96 -15.18 -12.89
C GLN A 198 3.10 -14.50 -13.64
N TYR A 199 4.25 -14.33 -13.00
CA TYR A 199 5.46 -13.84 -13.66
C TYR A 199 5.96 -14.89 -14.66
N ILE A 200 6.39 -14.44 -15.84
CA ILE A 200 6.85 -15.33 -16.91
C ILE A 200 8.31 -15.05 -17.28
N ILE A 201 8.67 -13.79 -17.57
CA ILE A 201 9.97 -13.34 -18.09
C ILE A 201 10.25 -11.93 -17.58
#